data_AF-A0A4Z2DPU5-F1
#
_entry.id   AF-A0A4Z2DPU5-F1
#
_cell.length_a   1.000
_cell.length_b   1.000
_cell.length_c   1.000
_cell.angle_alpha   90.00
_cell.angle_beta   90.00
_cell.angle_gamma   90.00
#
_symmetry.space_group_name_H-M   'P 1'
#
loop_
_entity.id
_entity.type
_entity.pdbx_description
1 polymer ?
#
loop_
_entity_poly.entity_id
_entity_poly.type
_entity_poly.pdbx_seq_one_letter_code
_entity_poly.pdbx_strand_id
1 'polypeptide(L)'
;MNLAEEKLQELLDNIEELKADDICIRVIGSLGLLPTKIQSLAAQLMLVTRNHSRSILNICMAYNSRNDITNAMETVRLGVKEGKIIPSDITRELLSKCLYTRLSKPLDLLIRTSGEIRLSDFLTWQASENGTIYKFIGNYWPEFSWWDFLSSIFHYQMSYLQLSTLINSKQTTSIQSINNHDDDDDDEQEVNDNLQSMIYSHKENEAHQQRVNSFLDCLDNTFWQKMTILAA
;
A
#
# COMPACT_ATOMS: atom_id res chain seq x y z
N MET A 1 -6.78 -15.24 22.02
CA MET A 1 -5.79 -14.62 21.10
C MET A 1 -4.38 -14.63 21.71
N ASN A 2 -4.04 -15.68 22.48
CA ASN A 2 -2.88 -15.63 23.37
C ASN A 2 -1.55 -15.65 22.59
N LEU A 3 -1.49 -16.42 21.50
CA LEU A 3 -0.30 -16.47 20.64
C LEU A 3 0.07 -15.10 20.06
N ALA A 4 -0.92 -14.31 19.62
CA ALA A 4 -0.65 -12.99 19.06
C ALA A 4 -0.15 -12.02 20.12
N GLU A 5 -0.73 -12.07 21.33
CA GLU A 5 -0.27 -11.28 22.46
C GLU A 5 1.16 -11.65 22.87
N GLU A 6 1.43 -12.94 23.04
CA GLU A 6 2.75 -13.49 23.38
C GLU A 6 3.80 -13.08 22.35
N LYS A 7 3.53 -13.23 21.05
CA LYS A 7 4.50 -12.91 19.99
C LYS A 7 4.73 -11.41 19.82
N LEU A 8 3.71 -10.58 19.99
CA LEU A 8 3.90 -9.12 19.98
C LEU A 8 4.70 -8.65 21.20
N GLN A 9 4.45 -9.25 22.37
CA GLN A 9 5.25 -8.97 23.57
C GLN A 9 6.70 -9.42 23.38
N GLU A 10 6.93 -10.62 22.86
CA GLU A 10 8.29 -11.13 22.57
C GLU A 10 9.05 -10.23 21.59
N LEU A 11 8.39 -9.69 20.57
CA LEU A 11 9.01 -8.72 19.64
C LEU A 11 9.39 -7.40 20.33
N LEU A 12 8.57 -6.95 21.28
CA LEU A 12 8.87 -5.75 22.08
C LEU A 12 10.02 -6.01 23.06
N ASP A 13 10.06 -7.18 23.67
CA ASP A 13 11.12 -7.56 24.60
C ASP A 13 12.48 -7.69 23.87
N ASN A 14 12.48 -8.05 22.59
CA ASN A 14 13.66 -8.17 21.72
C ASN A 14 13.88 -6.95 20.79
N ILE A 15 13.46 -5.75 21.21
CA ILE A 15 13.52 -4.55 20.37
C ILE A 15 14.93 -4.18 19.89
N GLU A 16 15.97 -4.51 20.66
CA GLU A 16 17.36 -4.23 20.29
C GLU A 16 17.83 -5.04 19.08
N GLU A 17 17.32 -6.27 18.91
CA GLU A 17 17.58 -7.08 17.71
C GLU A 17 16.91 -6.45 16.47
N LEU A 18 15.65 -6.01 16.62
CA LEU A 18 14.92 -5.32 15.56
C LEU A 18 15.59 -4.01 15.14
N LYS A 19 16.20 -3.29 16.08
CA LYS A 19 17.01 -2.09 15.80
C LYS A 19 18.32 -2.44 15.10
N ALA A 20 19.03 -3.47 15.55
CA ALA A 20 20.28 -3.90 14.94
C ALA A 20 20.09 -4.30 13.46
N ASP A 21 18.97 -4.95 13.14
CA ASP A 21 18.63 -5.34 11.78
C ASP A 21 17.83 -4.28 10.98
N ASP A 22 17.53 -3.13 11.59
CA ASP A 22 16.75 -2.03 11.03
C ASP A 22 15.40 -2.49 10.44
N ILE A 23 14.63 -3.22 11.24
CA ILE A 23 13.32 -3.79 10.86
C ILE A 23 12.18 -2.90 11.34
N CYS A 24 11.37 -2.41 10.40
CA CYS A 24 10.10 -1.75 10.66
C CYS A 24 8.98 -2.78 10.73
N ILE A 25 8.22 -2.82 11.83
CA ILE A 25 7.08 -3.72 11.97
C ILE A 25 5.79 -2.91 11.90
N ARG A 26 4.85 -3.38 11.08
CA ARG A 26 3.52 -2.77 10.93
C ARG A 26 2.44 -3.82 11.07
N VAL A 27 1.49 -3.59 11.97
CA VAL A 27 0.27 -4.42 12.06
C VAL A 27 -0.82 -3.72 11.27
N ILE A 28 -1.31 -4.36 10.21
CA ILE A 28 -2.30 -3.79 9.29
C ILE A 28 -3.63 -4.56 9.32
N GLY A 29 -4.74 -3.83 9.19
CA GLY A 29 -6.10 -4.36 9.30
C GLY A 29 -6.94 -3.61 10.33
N SER A 30 -8.10 -4.16 10.65
CA SER A 30 -9.08 -3.51 11.53
C SER A 30 -8.70 -3.68 13.01
N LEU A 31 -7.70 -2.91 13.48
CA LEU A 31 -7.19 -3.00 14.86
C LEU A 31 -8.28 -2.89 15.93
N GLY A 32 -9.34 -2.09 15.70
CA GLY A 32 -10.45 -1.95 16.63
C GLY A 32 -11.26 -3.24 16.89
N LEU A 33 -11.10 -4.27 16.06
CA LEU A 33 -11.69 -5.60 16.26
C LEU A 33 -10.83 -6.51 17.14
N LEU A 34 -9.59 -6.11 17.44
CA LEU A 34 -8.66 -6.89 18.26
C LEU A 34 -8.87 -6.58 19.76
N PRO A 35 -8.50 -7.50 20.67
CA PRO A 35 -8.45 -7.21 22.10
C PRO A 35 -7.57 -5.99 22.40
N THR A 36 -7.95 -5.18 23.38
CA THR A 36 -7.27 -3.92 23.76
C THR A 36 -5.78 -4.11 24.03
N LYS A 37 -5.40 -5.21 24.69
CA LYS A 37 -3.99 -5.54 24.95
C LYS A 37 -3.19 -5.72 23.66
N ILE A 38 -3.75 -6.42 22.65
CA ILE A 38 -3.11 -6.61 21.34
C ILE A 38 -3.01 -5.29 20.59
N GLN A 39 -4.05 -4.45 20.65
CA GLN A 39 -4.02 -3.12 20.04
C GLN A 39 -2.87 -2.27 20.61
N SER A 40 -2.70 -2.29 21.93
CA SER A 40 -1.64 -1.55 22.61
C SER A 40 -0.25 -2.08 22.27
N LEU A 41 -0.03 -3.40 22.31
CA LEU A 41 1.25 -4.01 21.93
C LEU A 41 1.61 -3.72 20.47
N ALA A 42 0.64 -3.87 19.55
CA ALA A 42 0.84 -3.53 18.14
C ALA A 42 1.22 -2.05 17.96
N ALA A 43 0.52 -1.14 18.64
CA ALA A 43 0.79 0.29 18.56
C ALA A 43 2.17 0.65 19.11
N GLN A 44 2.59 0.08 20.24
CA GLN A 44 3.93 0.25 20.81
C GLN A 44 5.00 -0.22 19.82
N LEU A 45 4.86 -1.44 19.28
CA LEU A 45 5.83 -2.02 18.36
C LEU A 45 5.98 -1.18 17.08
N MET A 46 4.85 -0.71 16.54
CA MET A 46 4.83 0.18 15.38
C MET A 46 5.50 1.51 15.66
N LEU A 47 5.27 2.13 16.82
CA LEU A 47 5.89 3.40 17.19
C LEU A 47 7.41 3.28 17.35
N VAL A 48 7.89 2.23 18.02
CA VAL A 48 9.32 2.08 18.29
C VAL A 48 10.10 1.73 17.03
N THR A 49 9.49 1.02 16.07
CA THR A 49 10.14 0.60 14.83
C THR A 49 9.84 1.51 13.62
N ARG A 50 9.04 2.57 13.78
CA ARG A 50 8.52 3.39 12.66
C ARG A 50 9.58 4.03 11.75
N ASN A 51 10.74 4.35 12.31
CA ASN A 51 11.81 5.05 11.61
C ASN A 51 12.79 4.09 10.93
N HIS A 52 12.63 2.77 11.12
CA HIS A 52 13.44 1.78 10.45
C HIS A 52 13.03 1.65 8.99
N SER A 53 13.98 1.35 8.10
CA SER A 53 13.71 1.42 6.65
C SER A 53 14.36 0.33 5.80
N ARG A 54 15.35 -0.41 6.32
CA ARG A 54 16.04 -1.49 5.62
C ARG A 54 15.08 -2.62 5.26
N SER A 55 14.28 -3.08 6.22
CA SER A 55 13.31 -4.16 6.04
C SER A 55 11.97 -3.77 6.65
N ILE A 56 10.87 -4.12 5.99
CA ILE A 56 9.53 -3.86 6.52
C ILE A 56 8.71 -5.14 6.57
N LEU A 57 8.23 -5.49 7.76
CA LEU A 57 7.33 -6.61 7.99
C LEU A 57 5.91 -6.09 8.25
N ASN A 58 5.00 -6.39 7.32
CA ASN A 58 3.57 -6.13 7.48
C ASN A 58 2.88 -7.40 8.02
N ILE A 59 2.30 -7.32 9.21
CA ILE A 59 1.51 -8.40 9.83
C ILE A 59 0.03 -8.06 9.66
N CYS A 60 -0.68 -8.79 8.81
CA CYS A 60 -2.11 -8.58 8.57
C CYS A 60 -2.96 -9.23 9.69
N MET A 61 -3.60 -8.42 10.54
CA MET A 61 -4.46 -8.87 11.64
C MET A 61 -5.86 -8.29 11.53
N ALA A 62 -6.89 -9.13 11.67
CA ALA A 62 -8.28 -8.74 11.39
C ALA A 62 -8.41 -8.02 10.02
N TYR A 63 -7.72 -8.57 9.01
CA TYR A 63 -7.56 -7.99 7.70
C TYR A 63 -8.35 -8.78 6.64
N ASN A 64 -8.97 -8.06 5.71
CA ASN A 64 -9.35 -8.55 4.39
C ASN A 64 -9.32 -7.35 3.41
N SER A 65 -9.22 -7.61 2.12
CA SER A 65 -8.99 -6.57 1.11
C SER A 65 -10.22 -5.70 0.90
N ARG A 66 -11.42 -6.27 1.00
CA ARG A 66 -12.66 -5.49 0.93
C ARG A 66 -12.77 -4.45 2.04
N ASN A 67 -12.39 -4.80 3.28
CA ASN A 67 -12.35 -3.87 4.40
C ASN A 67 -11.25 -2.81 4.24
N ASP A 68 -10.08 -3.19 3.72
CA ASP A 68 -8.99 -2.24 3.41
C ASP A 68 -9.46 -1.19 2.39
N ILE A 69 -10.05 -1.63 1.28
CA ILE A 69 -10.61 -0.75 0.24
C ILE A 69 -11.75 0.12 0.81
N THR A 70 -12.66 -0.45 1.60
CA THR A 70 -13.76 0.31 2.22
C THR A 70 -13.23 1.38 3.17
N ASN A 71 -12.20 1.07 3.97
CA ASN A 71 -11.57 2.04 4.86
C ASN A 71 -10.82 3.14 4.09
N ALA A 72 -10.15 2.81 2.98
CA ALA A 72 -9.52 3.79 2.10
C ALA A 72 -10.57 4.74 1.48
N MET A 73 -11.70 4.21 1.01
CA MET A 73 -12.82 5.01 0.50
C MET A 73 -13.39 5.94 1.56
N GLU A 74 -13.58 5.45 2.80
CA GLU A 74 -14.07 6.28 3.91
C GLU A 74 -13.07 7.39 4.27
N THR A 75 -11.76 7.09 4.22
CA THR A 75 -10.68 8.06 4.43
C THR A 75 -10.75 9.19 3.40
N VAL A 76 -10.90 8.85 2.11
CA VAL A 76 -11.09 9.81 1.03
C VAL A 76 -12.38 10.61 1.22
N ARG A 77 -13.50 9.95 1.56
CA ARG A 77 -14.79 10.59 1.80
C ARG A 77 -14.72 11.63 2.92
N LEU A 78 -13.98 11.33 4.00
CA LEU A 78 -13.72 12.27 5.09
C LEU A 78 -12.83 13.43 4.64
N GLY A 79 -11.77 13.16 3.87
CA GLY A 79 -10.92 14.20 3.29
C GLY A 79 -11.69 15.21 2.43
N VAL A 80 -12.62 14.73 1.60
CA VAL A 80 -13.52 15.60 0.81
C VAL A 80 -14.48 16.38 1.70
N LYS A 81 -15.11 15.71 2.67
CA LYS A 81 -16.05 16.36 3.61
C LYS A 81 -15.39 17.48 4.42
N GLU A 82 -14.12 17.31 4.78
CA GLU A 82 -13.34 18.28 5.55
C GLU A 82 -12.70 19.37 4.67
N GLY A 83 -12.87 19.30 3.34
CA GLY A 83 -12.29 20.26 2.40
C GLY A 83 -10.77 20.15 2.24
N LYS A 84 -10.16 19.02 2.66
CA LYS A 84 -8.72 18.77 2.50
C LYS A 84 -8.34 18.38 1.07
N ILE A 85 -9.27 17.72 0.39
CA ILE A 85 -9.20 17.35 -1.04
C ILE A 85 -10.54 17.66 -1.70
N ILE A 86 -10.58 17.73 -3.03
CA ILE A 86 -11.80 17.88 -3.81
C ILE A 86 -12.15 16.58 -4.56
N PRO A 87 -13.41 16.38 -5.01
CA PRO A 87 -13.80 15.15 -5.71
C PRO A 87 -12.94 14.81 -6.94
N SER A 88 -12.44 15.81 -7.67
CA SER A 88 -11.54 15.60 -8.81
C SER A 88 -10.14 15.16 -8.42
N ASP A 89 -9.75 15.25 -7.13
CA ASP A 89 -8.49 14.71 -6.65
C ASP A 89 -8.53 13.18 -6.44
N ILE A 90 -9.72 12.55 -6.53
CA ILE A 90 -9.88 11.12 -6.29
C ILE A 90 -9.39 10.32 -7.50
N THR A 91 -8.17 9.80 -7.38
CA THR A 91 -7.58 8.91 -8.38
C THR A 91 -7.28 7.53 -7.79
N ARG A 92 -6.89 6.58 -8.65
CA ARG A 92 -6.44 5.25 -8.22
C ARG A 92 -5.22 5.39 -7.30
N GLU A 93 -4.29 6.27 -7.64
CA GLU A 93 -3.06 6.54 -6.91
C GLU A 93 -3.38 7.11 -5.51
N LEU A 94 -4.33 8.03 -5.39
CA LEU A 94 -4.78 8.52 -4.09
C LEU A 94 -5.40 7.40 -3.24
N LEU A 95 -6.25 6.55 -3.83
CA LEU A 95 -6.83 5.40 -3.14
C LEU A 95 -5.74 4.43 -2.64
N SER A 96 -4.74 4.12 -3.46
CA SER A 96 -3.61 3.27 -3.08
C SER A 96 -2.81 3.85 -1.92
N LYS A 97 -2.68 5.18 -1.87
CA LYS A 97 -2.07 5.91 -0.75
C LYS A 97 -2.98 5.99 0.49
N CYS A 98 -4.23 5.58 0.42
CA CYS A 98 -5.15 5.50 1.57
C CYS A 98 -5.32 4.08 2.13
N LEU A 99 -4.83 3.04 1.43
CA LEU A 99 -4.84 1.66 1.92
C LEU A 99 -3.89 1.48 3.12
N TYR A 100 -4.10 0.41 3.89
CA TYR A 100 -3.20 0.08 5.00
C TYR A 100 -1.74 -0.13 4.55
N THR A 101 -1.54 -0.56 3.30
CA THR A 101 -0.23 -0.79 2.72
C THR A 101 0.45 0.45 2.16
N ARG A 102 -0.11 1.67 2.31
CA ARG A 102 0.38 2.91 1.66
C ARG A 102 1.88 3.21 1.85
N LEU A 103 2.47 2.74 2.94
CA LEU A 103 3.88 2.91 3.27
C LEU A 103 4.76 1.72 2.80
N SER A 104 4.21 0.81 2.00
CA SER A 104 4.90 -0.38 1.46
C SER A 104 5.30 -0.15 0.01
N LYS A 105 6.34 -0.86 -0.42
CA LYS A 105 6.63 -1.00 -1.84
C LYS A 105 5.51 -1.81 -2.53
N PRO A 106 5.36 -1.67 -3.86
CA PRO A 106 4.51 -2.54 -4.67
C PRO A 106 4.69 -4.03 -4.38
N LEU A 107 3.63 -4.81 -4.56
CA LEU A 107 3.63 -6.26 -4.36
C LEU A 107 4.11 -6.97 -5.64
N ASP A 108 5.32 -7.50 -5.62
CA ASP A 108 5.89 -8.20 -6.79
C ASP A 108 5.49 -9.67 -6.85
N LEU A 109 5.50 -10.35 -5.70
CA LEU A 109 5.30 -11.80 -5.58
C LEU A 109 4.34 -12.10 -4.43
N LEU A 110 3.28 -12.85 -4.73
CA LEU A 110 2.36 -13.39 -3.74
C LEU A 110 2.49 -14.91 -3.67
N ILE A 111 2.99 -15.41 -2.53
CA ILE A 111 3.13 -16.85 -2.27
C ILE A 111 1.95 -17.31 -1.41
N ARG A 112 1.30 -18.41 -1.80
CA ARG A 112 0.26 -19.07 -1.01
C ARG A 112 0.53 -20.56 -0.89
N THR A 113 0.57 -21.05 0.34
CA THR A 113 0.79 -22.45 0.70
C THR A 113 -0.52 -23.26 0.71
N SER A 114 -0.47 -24.52 1.12
CA SER A 114 -1.58 -25.47 1.29
C SER A 114 -2.27 -25.97 0.01
N GLY A 115 -1.71 -25.68 -1.17
CA GLY A 115 -2.25 -26.11 -2.47
C GLY A 115 -3.50 -25.35 -2.94
N GLU A 116 -3.92 -24.32 -2.21
CA GLU A 116 -5.16 -23.60 -2.46
C GLU A 116 -4.99 -22.53 -3.53
N ILE A 117 -5.70 -22.65 -4.66
CA ILE A 117 -5.59 -21.75 -5.82
C ILE A 117 -6.67 -20.64 -5.74
N ARG A 118 -6.58 -19.78 -4.72
CA ARG A 118 -7.40 -18.57 -4.56
C ARG A 118 -6.64 -17.51 -3.78
N LEU A 119 -7.16 -16.28 -3.72
CA LEU A 119 -6.56 -15.21 -2.89
C LEU A 119 -7.17 -15.10 -1.49
N SER A 120 -8.35 -15.66 -1.26
CA SER A 120 -9.07 -15.55 0.03
C SER A 120 -9.19 -14.11 0.53
N ASP A 121 -9.50 -13.15 -0.35
CA ASP A 121 -9.65 -11.74 0.00
C ASP A 121 -8.36 -11.11 0.59
N PHE A 122 -7.19 -11.56 0.12
CA PHE A 122 -5.89 -11.06 0.57
C PHE A 122 -5.19 -10.22 -0.51
N LEU A 123 -4.80 -8.99 -0.13
CA LEU A 123 -4.12 -7.99 -0.94
C LEU A 123 -4.65 -7.85 -2.39
N THR A 124 -5.96 -7.92 -2.61
CA THR A 124 -6.51 -8.01 -3.97
C THR A 124 -6.29 -6.75 -4.80
N TRP A 125 -6.29 -5.57 -4.16
CA TRP A 125 -5.97 -4.31 -4.83
C TRP A 125 -4.50 -4.28 -5.24
N GLN A 126 -3.61 -4.52 -4.27
CA GLN A 126 -2.16 -4.49 -4.44
C GLN A 126 -1.69 -5.52 -5.47
N ALA A 127 -2.29 -6.72 -5.45
CA ALA A 127 -1.97 -7.80 -6.38
C ALA A 127 -2.45 -7.51 -7.83
N SER A 128 -3.37 -6.57 -8.00
CA SER A 128 -3.90 -6.18 -9.31
C SER A 128 -3.15 -5.03 -9.97
N GLU A 129 -2.51 -4.15 -9.19
CA GLU A 129 -1.90 -2.91 -9.70
C GLU A 129 -0.64 -3.15 -10.54
N ASN A 130 0.27 -4.04 -10.08
CA ASN A 130 1.65 -4.04 -10.57
C ASN A 130 2.09 -5.35 -11.25
N GLY A 131 1.13 -6.10 -11.80
CA GLY A 131 1.47 -7.35 -12.49
C GLY A 131 2.07 -8.40 -11.56
N THR A 132 1.61 -8.44 -10.31
CA THR A 132 2.06 -9.37 -9.28
C THR A 132 2.06 -10.80 -9.78
N ILE A 133 3.18 -11.50 -9.55
CA ILE A 133 3.32 -12.91 -9.86
C ILE A 133 2.75 -13.73 -8.69
N TYR A 134 1.98 -14.76 -9.01
CA TYR A 134 1.38 -15.65 -8.02
C TYR A 134 2.12 -16.98 -7.99
N LYS A 135 2.48 -17.45 -6.79
CA LYS A 135 3.08 -18.77 -6.57
C LYS A 135 2.25 -19.56 -5.58
N PHE A 136 1.56 -20.59 -6.06
CA PHE A 136 0.83 -21.54 -5.21
C PHE A 136 1.71 -22.76 -4.92
N ILE A 137 1.80 -23.16 -3.66
CA ILE A 137 2.66 -24.25 -3.18
C ILE A 137 1.81 -25.23 -2.39
N GLY A 138 2.04 -26.54 -2.60
CA GLY A 138 1.28 -27.61 -1.96
C GLY A 138 1.51 -27.76 -0.46
N ASN A 139 2.74 -27.54 0.00
CA ASN A 139 3.16 -27.71 1.40
C ASN A 139 2.32 -26.86 2.35
N TYR A 140 2.09 -27.34 3.57
CA TYR A 140 1.46 -26.53 4.61
C TYR A 140 2.41 -25.42 5.10
N TRP A 141 1.86 -24.33 5.66
CA TRP A 141 2.69 -23.21 6.16
C TRP A 141 3.78 -23.63 7.16
N PRO A 142 3.51 -24.50 8.16
CA PRO A 142 4.57 -24.97 9.07
C PRO A 142 5.66 -25.81 8.41
N GLU A 143 5.42 -26.31 7.19
CA GLU A 143 6.36 -27.12 6.41
C GLU A 143 7.09 -26.29 5.34
N PHE A 144 6.78 -24.99 5.22
CA PHE A 144 7.39 -24.10 4.23
C PHE A 144 8.89 -23.93 4.53
N SER A 145 9.72 -24.37 3.59
CA SER A 145 11.16 -24.44 3.75
C SER A 145 11.89 -23.33 3.00
N TRP A 146 13.18 -23.20 3.28
CA TRP A 146 14.07 -22.34 2.50
C TRP A 146 14.07 -22.69 1.00
N TRP A 147 13.91 -23.96 0.64
CA TRP A 147 13.84 -24.40 -0.77
C TRP A 147 12.55 -23.94 -1.45
N ASP A 148 11.43 -23.91 -0.72
CA ASP A 148 10.16 -23.39 -1.23
C ASP A 148 10.25 -21.88 -1.48
N PHE A 149 10.92 -21.15 -0.59
CA PHE A 149 11.21 -19.74 -0.78
C PHE A 149 12.07 -19.50 -2.02
N LEU A 150 13.22 -20.20 -2.15
CA LEU A 150 14.09 -20.09 -3.33
C LEU A 150 13.36 -20.45 -4.62
N SER A 151 12.57 -21.53 -4.62
CA SER A 151 11.74 -21.91 -5.78
C SER A 151 10.75 -20.81 -6.17
N SER A 152 10.20 -20.11 -5.19
CA SER A 152 9.29 -18.99 -5.41
C SER A 152 10.00 -17.78 -6.03
N ILE A 153 11.22 -17.47 -5.59
CA ILE A 153 12.05 -16.42 -6.18
C ILE A 153 12.44 -16.76 -7.62
N PHE A 154 12.86 -18.00 -7.90
CA PHE A 154 13.16 -18.42 -9.27
C PHE A 154 11.93 -18.37 -10.17
N HIS A 155 10.76 -18.75 -9.64
CA HIS A 155 9.50 -18.63 -10.37
C HIS A 155 9.19 -17.17 -10.70
N TYR A 156 9.32 -16.26 -9.74
CA TYR A 156 9.18 -14.83 -9.96
C TYR A 156 10.11 -14.33 -11.06
N GLN A 157 11.41 -14.63 -10.99
CA GLN A 157 12.39 -14.19 -11.99
C GLN A 157 12.05 -14.69 -13.39
N MET A 158 11.68 -15.97 -13.53
CA MET A 158 11.33 -16.57 -14.82
C MET A 158 10.04 -15.96 -15.39
N SER A 159 8.99 -15.84 -14.56
CA SER A 159 7.71 -15.26 -14.96
C SER A 159 7.84 -13.78 -15.28
N TYR A 160 8.63 -13.03 -14.52
CA TYR A 160 8.89 -11.62 -14.79
C TYR A 160 9.58 -11.43 -16.14
N LEU A 161 10.57 -12.25 -16.49
CA LEU A 161 11.20 -12.18 -17.82
C LEU A 161 10.18 -12.36 -18.95
N GLN A 162 9.26 -13.33 -18.80
CA GLN A 162 8.21 -13.61 -19.78
C GLN A 162 7.15 -12.51 -19.87
N LEU A 163 6.83 -11.86 -18.75
CA LEU A 163 5.72 -10.91 -18.63
C LEU A 163 6.18 -9.46 -18.63
N SER A 164 7.48 -9.18 -18.57
CA SER A 164 8.06 -7.84 -18.43
C SER A 164 7.52 -6.86 -19.47
N THR A 165 7.34 -7.28 -20.72
CA THR A 165 6.77 -6.45 -21.78
C THR A 165 5.33 -6.02 -21.49
N LEU A 166 4.50 -6.91 -20.92
CA LEU A 166 3.12 -6.65 -20.54
C LEU A 166 3.02 -5.83 -19.25
N ILE A 167 3.92 -6.08 -18.30
CA ILE A 167 3.98 -5.34 -17.03
C ILE A 167 4.39 -3.89 -17.32
N ASN A 168 5.43 -3.69 -18.12
CA ASN A 168 5.93 -2.37 -18.49
C ASN A 168 4.92 -1.62 -19.38
N SER A 169 4.22 -2.30 -20.30
CA SER A 169 3.21 -1.65 -21.13
C SER A 169 2.01 -1.16 -20.31
N LYS A 170 1.55 -1.94 -19.32
CA LYS A 170 0.48 -1.52 -18.40
C LYS A 170 0.85 -0.25 -17.62
N GLN A 171 2.09 -0.16 -17.13
CA GLN A 171 2.58 1.04 -16.44
C GLN A 171 2.57 2.26 -17.37
N THR A 172 2.95 2.11 -18.64
CA THR A 172 2.92 3.19 -19.64
C THR A 172 1.49 3.60 -20.02
N THR A 173 0.57 2.64 -20.19
CA THR A 173 -0.83 2.95 -20.56
C THR A 173 -1.58 3.68 -19.44
N SER A 174 -1.31 3.37 -18.17
CA SER A 174 -1.86 4.16 -17.05
C SER A 174 -1.38 5.61 -17.04
N ILE A 175 -0.17 5.89 -17.56
CA ILE A 175 0.37 7.25 -17.71
C ILE A 175 -0.26 7.94 -18.94
N GLN A 176 -0.47 7.23 -20.05
CA GLN A 176 -1.04 7.80 -21.28
C GLN A 176 -2.54 8.09 -21.20
N SER A 177 -3.32 7.29 -20.46
CA SER A 177 -4.74 7.56 -20.24
C SER A 177 -5.02 8.81 -19.38
N ILE A 178 -3.98 9.36 -18.74
CA ILE A 178 -4.04 10.66 -18.03
C ILE A 178 -3.79 11.83 -19.02
N ASN A 179 -3.11 11.59 -20.14
CA ASN A 179 -2.64 12.64 -21.05
C ASN A 179 -3.46 12.77 -22.35
N ASN A 180 -4.26 11.77 -22.73
CA ASN A 180 -4.96 11.78 -24.02
C ASN A 180 -6.42 12.30 -23.88
N HIS A 181 -6.59 13.60 -23.64
CA HIS A 181 -7.90 14.23 -23.85
C HIS A 181 -7.93 15.40 -24.85
N ASP A 182 -6.82 15.78 -25.47
CA ASP A 182 -6.82 16.87 -26.43
C ASP A 182 -5.85 16.53 -27.58
N ASP A 183 -6.38 16.24 -28.77
CA ASP A 183 -5.66 16.29 -30.05
C ASP A 183 -6.72 16.32 -31.17
N ASP A 184 -7.01 17.51 -31.71
CA ASP A 184 -7.56 17.71 -33.07
C ASP A 184 -7.16 19.11 -33.60
N ASP A 185 -6.36 19.09 -34.67
CA ASP A 185 -6.07 20.05 -35.77
C ASP A 185 -5.71 21.54 -35.52
N ASP A 186 -4.42 21.86 -35.79
CA ASP A 186 -3.72 23.16 -35.68
C ASP A 186 -4.17 24.30 -36.65
N ASP A 187 -4.44 25.49 -36.10
CA ASP A 187 -4.35 26.83 -36.76
C ASP A 187 -3.50 27.81 -35.90
N GLU A 188 -2.72 28.74 -36.50
CA GLU A 188 -1.71 29.58 -35.80
C GLU A 188 -2.22 30.50 -34.66
N GLN A 189 -3.53 30.67 -34.49
CA GLN A 189 -4.13 31.39 -33.35
C GLN A 189 -4.27 30.52 -32.09
N GLU A 190 -4.21 29.20 -32.28
CA GLU A 190 -4.37 28.15 -31.28
C GLU A 190 -3.12 27.97 -30.42
N VAL A 191 -1.94 28.38 -30.90
CA VAL A 191 -0.67 28.25 -30.15
C VAL A 191 -0.68 29.05 -28.84
N ASN A 192 -1.32 30.23 -28.81
CA ASN A 192 -1.38 31.06 -27.61
C ASN A 192 -2.46 30.57 -26.62
N ASP A 193 -3.57 30.05 -27.13
CA ASP A 193 -4.63 29.43 -26.32
C ASP A 193 -4.18 28.06 -25.78
N ASN A 194 -3.40 27.30 -26.55
CA ASN A 194 -2.73 26.06 -26.14
C ASN A 194 -1.65 26.33 -25.08
N LEU A 195 -0.91 27.43 -25.19
CA LEU A 195 0.05 27.81 -24.14
C LEU A 195 -0.67 28.20 -22.85
N GLN A 196 -1.81 28.92 -22.93
CA GLN A 196 -2.62 29.24 -21.75
C GLN A 196 -3.29 28.01 -21.14
N SER A 197 -3.81 27.09 -21.96
CA SER A 197 -4.41 25.83 -21.51
C SER A 197 -3.36 24.93 -20.85
N MET A 198 -2.15 24.84 -21.41
CA MET A 198 -1.01 24.14 -20.79
C MET A 198 -0.57 24.79 -19.47
N ILE A 199 -0.52 26.11 -19.39
CA ILE A 199 -0.19 26.82 -18.13
C ILE A 199 -1.28 26.59 -17.09
N TYR A 200 -2.55 26.60 -17.50
CA TYR A 200 -3.68 26.35 -16.61
C TYR A 200 -3.69 24.91 -16.10
N SER A 201 -3.51 23.91 -16.97
CA SER A 201 -3.43 22.50 -16.59
C SER A 201 -2.23 22.23 -15.69
N HIS A 202 -1.09 22.90 -15.93
CA HIS A 202 0.07 22.82 -15.05
C HIS A 202 -0.23 23.35 -13.64
N LYS A 203 -0.83 24.54 -13.54
CA LYS A 203 -1.23 25.13 -12.25
C LYS A 203 -2.27 24.28 -11.53
N GLU A 204 -3.22 23.71 -12.26
CA GLU A 204 -4.23 22.82 -11.70
C GLU A 204 -3.60 21.52 -11.16
N ASN A 205 -2.61 20.96 -11.87
CA ASN A 205 -1.86 19.79 -11.45
C ASN A 205 -0.99 20.08 -10.21
N GLU A 206 -0.33 21.23 -10.16
CA GLU A 206 0.40 21.69 -8.97
C GLU A 206 -0.53 21.84 -7.76
N ALA A 207 -1.69 22.48 -7.96
CA ALA A 207 -2.68 22.64 -6.91
C ALA A 207 -3.25 21.29 -6.44
N HIS A 208 -3.49 20.35 -7.36
CA HIS A 208 -3.87 18.97 -7.07
C HIS A 208 -2.81 18.26 -6.22
N GLN A 209 -1.54 18.25 -6.66
CA GLN A 209 -0.45 17.64 -5.90
C GLN A 209 -0.29 18.26 -4.52
N GLN A 210 -0.41 19.58 -4.40
CA GLN A 210 -0.32 20.26 -3.11
C GLN A 210 -1.44 19.82 -2.16
N ARG A 211 -2.70 19.78 -2.61
CA ARG A 211 -3.83 19.30 -1.81
C ARG A 211 -3.65 17.84 -1.39
N VAL A 212 -3.31 16.97 -2.34
CA VAL A 212 -3.08 15.54 -2.09
C VAL A 212 -1.96 15.33 -1.08
N ASN A 213 -0.81 15.98 -1.24
CA ASN A 213 0.32 15.83 -0.32
C ASN A 213 -0.04 16.34 1.08
N SER A 214 -0.69 17.51 1.18
CA SER A 214 -1.15 18.03 2.47
C SER A 214 -2.16 17.11 3.17
N PHE A 215 -3.06 16.49 2.41
CA PHE A 215 -4.01 15.51 2.92
C PHE A 215 -3.31 14.24 3.43
N LEU A 216 -2.32 13.72 2.70
CA LEU A 216 -1.54 12.54 3.10
C LEU A 216 -0.70 12.81 4.35
N ASP A 217 -0.08 13.98 4.46
CA ASP A 217 0.63 14.40 5.66
C ASP A 217 -0.32 14.46 6.87
N CYS A 218 -1.54 14.98 6.67
CA CYS A 218 -2.57 14.99 7.71
C CYS A 218 -2.99 13.57 8.11
N LEU A 219 -3.13 12.66 7.14
CA LEU A 219 -3.47 11.27 7.38
C LEU A 219 -2.40 10.55 8.21
N ASP A 220 -1.13 10.74 7.87
CA ASP A 220 -0.02 10.14 8.60
C ASP A 220 0.12 10.70 10.02
N ASN A 221 -0.04 12.01 10.19
CA ASN A 221 -0.05 12.62 11.52
C ASN A 221 -1.19 12.07 12.39
N THR A 222 -2.41 11.98 11.84
CA THR A 222 -3.58 11.44 12.54
C THR A 222 -3.38 9.97 12.91
N PHE A 223 -2.80 9.20 11.99
CA PHE A 223 -2.48 7.79 12.22
C PHE A 223 -1.52 7.61 13.40
N TRP A 224 -0.41 8.34 13.42
CA TRP A 224 0.59 8.21 14.48
C TRP A 224 0.09 8.73 15.83
N GLN A 225 -0.71 9.80 15.85
CA GLN A 225 -1.38 10.24 17.08
C GLN A 225 -2.29 9.15 17.66
N LYS A 226 -3.06 8.47 16.80
CA LYS A 226 -3.89 7.33 17.23
C LYS A 226 -3.04 6.18 17.78
N MET A 227 -1.89 5.87 17.15
CA MET A 227 -0.98 4.85 17.67
C MET A 227 -0.43 5.25 19.04
N THR A 228 -0.07 6.53 19.26
CA THR A 228 0.38 7.00 20.57
C THR A 228 -0.69 6.83 21.64
N ILE A 229 -1.96 7.10 21.32
CA ILE A 229 -3.08 6.90 22.26
C ILE A 229 -3.30 5.41 22.56
N LEU A 230 -3.24 4.54 21.55
CA LEU A 230 -3.43 3.10 21.75
C LEU A 230 -2.27 2.45 22.52
N ALA A 231 -1.06 2.98 22.37
CA ALA A 231 0.14 2.47 23.03
C ALA A 231 0.19 2.81 24.54
N ALA A 232 -0.47 3.88 24.96
CA ALA A 232 -0.59 4.32 26.35
C ALA A 232 -1.50 3.39 27.17
#